data_AF-A0A951XA09-F1
#
_entry.id   AF-A0A951XA09-F1
#
_cell.length_a   1.000
_cell.length_b   1.000
_cell.length_c   1.000
_cell.angle_alpha   90.00
_cell.angle_beta   90.00
_cell.angle_gamma   90.00
#
_symmetry.space_group_name_H-M   'P 1'
#
loop_
_entity.id
_entity.type
_entity.pdbx_description
1 polymer ?
#
loop_
_entity_poly.entity_id
_entity_poly.type
_entity_poly.pdbx_seq_one_letter_code
_entity_poly.pdbx_strand_id
1 'polypeptide(L)' 'MNSVKDVIKTNDSDLTDRKFPGNPTMLYRSAEPFRVLGEVAIWQGHTDEQIKTMKEHLDKLKEQGVNSLNDE' A
#
# COMPACT_ATOMS: atom_id res chain seq x y z
N MET A 1 26.37 4.59 -0.34
CA MET A 1 25.01 5.15 -0.54
C MET A 1 24.07 4.01 -0.18
N ASN A 2 23.47 4.04 1.00
CA ASN A 2 22.67 2.90 1.48
C ASN A 2 21.47 2.73 0.55
N SER A 3 21.24 1.49 0.12
CA SER A 3 20.13 1.16 -0.77
C SER A 3 18.82 1.45 -0.04
N VAL A 4 17.79 1.90 -0.76
CA VAL A 4 16.43 2.07 -0.20
C VAL A 4 15.93 0.76 0.43
N LYS A 5 16.41 -0.39 -0.04
CA LYS A 5 16.13 -1.72 0.51
C LYS A 5 16.76 -1.97 1.89
N ASP A 6 17.78 -1.22 2.28
CA ASP A 6 18.50 -1.41 3.55
C ASP A 6 17.76 -0.74 4.73
N VAL A 7 16.82 0.17 4.43
CA VAL A 7 16.01 0.92 5.41
C VAL A 7 14.61 0.30 5.59
N ILE A 8 14.14 -0.44 4.58
CA ILE A 8 12.80 -1.00 4.52
C ILE A 8 12.80 -2.42 5.12
N LYS A 9 12.04 -2.63 6.20
CA LYS A 9 12.13 -3.85 7.01
C LYS A 9 11.26 -5.00 6.51
N THR A 10 10.05 -4.75 5.96
CA THR A 10 9.13 -5.84 5.61
C THR A 10 8.20 -5.53 4.44
N ASN A 11 7.82 -6.58 3.70
CA ASN A 11 6.75 -6.54 2.72
C ASN A 11 5.40 -6.28 3.39
N ASP A 12 4.53 -5.54 2.71
CA ASP A 12 3.18 -5.25 3.18
C ASP A 12 2.28 -6.50 3.09
N SER A 13 1.66 -6.90 4.21
CA SER A 13 0.85 -8.11 4.29
C SER A 13 -0.50 -7.99 3.60
N ASP A 14 -1.03 -6.80 3.32
CA ASP A 14 -2.32 -6.63 2.65
C ASP A 14 -2.23 -6.88 1.15
N LEU A 15 -1.04 -6.75 0.55
CA LEU A 15 -0.86 -6.86 -0.90
C LEU A 15 0.14 -7.94 -1.33
N THR A 16 1.14 -8.27 -0.52
CA THR A 16 2.17 -9.25 -0.89
C THR A 16 1.60 -10.66 -0.87
N ASP A 17 1.84 -11.41 -1.95
CA ASP A 17 1.36 -12.81 -2.12
C ASP A 17 -0.15 -12.98 -1.91
N ARG A 18 -0.95 -11.93 -2.20
CA ARG A 18 -2.42 -11.98 -2.15
C ARG A 18 -3.01 -12.32 -3.51
N LYS A 19 -3.14 -11.32 -4.38
CA LYS A 19 -3.72 -11.49 -5.72
C LYS A 19 -2.69 -11.97 -6.75
N PHE A 20 -1.43 -11.60 -6.54
CA PHE A 20 -0.31 -11.91 -7.44
C PHE A 20 0.90 -12.38 -6.60
N PRO A 21 1.77 -13.25 -7.15
CA PRO A 21 2.95 -13.71 -6.45
C PRO A 21 3.97 -12.56 -6.25
N GLY A 22 4.59 -12.55 -5.07
CA GLY A 22 5.57 -11.55 -4.64
C GLY A 22 4.94 -10.19 -4.30
N ASN A 23 5.75 -9.14 -4.42
CA ASN A 23 5.38 -7.75 -4.11
C ASN A 23 5.53 -6.86 -5.36
N PRO A 24 4.66 -7.03 -6.38
CA PRO A 24 4.78 -6.30 -7.65
C PRO A 24 4.50 -4.81 -7.51
N THR A 25 3.70 -4.41 -6.52
CA THR A 25 3.39 -3.00 -6.23
C THR A 25 4.49 -2.31 -5.42
N MET A 26 5.52 -3.05 -4.98
CA MET A 26 6.61 -2.56 -4.16
C MET A 26 6.11 -1.85 -2.88
N LEU A 27 5.10 -2.42 -2.24
CA LEU A 27 4.53 -1.88 -1.00
C LEU A 27 5.25 -2.47 0.22
N TYR A 28 5.70 -1.61 1.11
CA TYR A 28 6.50 -1.99 2.26
C TYR A 28 6.10 -1.27 3.53
N ARG A 29 6.51 -1.83 4.68
CA ARG A 29 6.33 -1.22 6.00
C ARG A 29 7.64 -1.12 6.78
N SER A 30 7.67 -0.17 7.72
CA SER A 30 8.79 0.04 8.66
C SER A 30 8.25 0.24 10.06
N ALA A 31 8.94 -0.36 11.04
CA ALA A 31 8.74 -0.08 12.46
C ALA A 31 9.45 1.21 12.91
N GLU A 32 10.46 1.65 12.15
CA GLU A 32 11.20 2.88 12.43
C GLU A 32 10.58 4.07 11.68
N PRO A 33 10.64 5.28 12.25
CA PRO A 33 10.16 6.49 11.58
C PRO A 33 10.98 6.82 10.33
N PHE A 34 10.32 7.45 9.35
CA PHE A 34 10.96 7.97 8.15
C PHE A 34 11.30 9.44 8.26
N ARG A 35 12.37 9.86 7.58
CA ARG A 35 12.67 11.28 7.33
C ARG A 35 12.09 11.68 5.98
N VAL A 36 11.27 12.74 5.95
CA VAL A 36 10.79 13.34 4.69
C VAL A 36 11.93 14.11 4.03
N LEU A 37 12.26 13.79 2.78
CA LEU A 37 13.38 14.39 2.04
C LEU A 37 12.91 15.32 0.91
N GLY A 38 11.63 15.28 0.54
CA GLY A 38 11.07 16.06 -0.54
C GLY A 38 9.62 15.68 -0.82
N GLU A 39 9.00 16.39 -1.75
CA GLU A 39 7.63 16.19 -2.19
C GLU A 39 7.58 15.91 -3.69
N VAL A 40 6.59 15.13 -4.12
CA VAL A 40 6.28 14.92 -5.53
C VAL A 40 5.16 15.87 -5.90
N ALA A 41 5.50 17.03 -6.46
CA ALA A 41 4.53 18.09 -6.77
C ALA A 41 3.64 17.76 -7.99
N ILE A 42 4.13 16.93 -8.91
CA ILE A 42 3.41 16.54 -10.12
C ILE A 42 3.09 15.05 -10.02
N TRP A 43 1.86 14.75 -9.62
CA TRP A 43 1.34 13.39 -9.51
C TRP A 43 0.05 13.26 -10.30
N GLN A 44 -0.03 12.29 -11.19
CA GLN A 44 -1.26 11.96 -11.90
C GLN A 44 -2.07 10.97 -11.07
N GLY A 45 -3.19 11.44 -10.52
CA GLY A 45 -4.15 10.60 -9.81
C GLY A 45 -5.00 9.74 -10.76
N HIS A 46 -5.73 8.79 -10.16
CA HIS A 46 -6.80 8.05 -10.81
C HIS A 46 -7.98 8.96 -11.16
N THR A 47 -8.84 8.52 -12.09
CA THR A 47 -10.10 9.25 -12.37
C THR A 47 -11.09 9.11 -11.21
N ASP A 48 -12.05 10.03 -11.11
CA ASP A 48 -13.06 9.99 -10.06
C ASP A 48 -13.90 8.71 -10.10
N GLU A 49 -14.20 8.19 -11.29
CA GLU A 49 -14.91 6.92 -11.47
C GLU A 49 -14.09 5.75 -10.95
N GLN A 50 -12.78 5.70 -11.25
CA GLN A 50 -11.90 4.67 -10.74
C GLN A 50 -11.84 4.70 -9.21
N ILE A 51 -11.69 5.89 -8.62
CA ILE A 51 -11.67 6.07 -7.17
C ILE A 51 -12.99 5.60 -6.55
N LYS A 52 -14.13 5.95 -7.16
CA LYS A 52 -15.46 5.53 -6.71
C LYS A 52 -15.57 4.00 -6.72
N THR A 53 -15.21 3.35 -7.82
CA THR A 53 -15.23 1.89 -7.93
C THR A 53 -14.32 1.21 -6.90
N MET A 54 -13.13 1.77 -6.64
CA MET A 54 -12.22 1.24 -5.62
C MET A 54 -12.85 1.31 -4.22
N LYS A 55 -13.48 2.45 -3.87
CA LYS A 55 -14.15 2.62 -2.56
C LYS A 55 -15.34 1.67 -2.39
N GLU A 56 -16.20 1.55 -3.40
CA GLU A 56 -17.34 0.63 -3.37
C GLU A 56 -16.90 -0.84 -3.19
N HIS A 57 -15.76 -1.23 -3.78
CA HIS A 57 -15.19 -2.56 -3.54
C HIS A 57 -14.69 -2.75 -2.11
N LEU A 58 -14.04 -1.73 -1.52
CA LEU A 58 -13.60 -1.79 -0.13
C LEU A 58 -14.78 -1.91 0.84
N ASP A 59 -15.89 -1.21 0.59
CA ASP A 59 -17.08 -1.31 1.44
C ASP A 59 -17.71 -2.71 1.38
N LYS A 60 -17.82 -3.30 0.19
CA LYS A 60 -18.27 -4.70 0.03
C LYS A 60 -17.37 -5.70 0.76
N LEU A 61 -16.05 -5.49 0.73
CA LEU A 61 -15.11 -6.36 1.45
C LEU A 61 -15.31 -6.27 2.97
N LYS A 62 -15.55 -5.07 3.51
CA LYS A 62 -15.88 -4.89 4.93
C LYS A 62 -17.17 -5.57 5.33
N GLU A 63 -18.22 -5.48 4.50
CA GLU A 63 -19.49 -6.20 4.72
C GLU A 63 -19.30 -7.72 4.76
N GLN A 64 -18.28 -8.24 4.05
CA GLN A 64 -17.90 -9.65 4.05
C GLN A 64 -16.98 -10.04 5.22
N GLY A 65 -16.64 -9.10 6.10
CA GLY A 65 -15.73 -9.31 7.23
C GLY A 65 -14.25 -9.37 6.84
N VAL A 66 -13.89 -8.95 5.62
CA VAL A 66 -12.50 -8.84 5.18
C VAL A 66 -11.97 -7.46 5.62
N ASN A 67 -11.03 -7.48 6.56
CA ASN A 67 -10.37 -6.28 7.09
C ASN A 67 -8.88 -6.26 6.72
N SER A 68 -8.23 -5.13 6.97
CA SER A 68 -6.78 -5.04 6.85
C SER A 68 -6.11 -5.97 7.85
N LEU A 69 -5.00 -6.57 7.44
CA LEU A 69 -4.13 -7.41 8.26
C LEU A 69 -3.05 -6.60 8.96
N ASN A 70 -3.14 -5.27 8.89
CA ASN A 70 -2.19 -4.33 9.46
C ASN A 70 -2.71 -3.70 10.75
N ASP A 71 -3.99 -3.91 11.06
CA ASP A 71 -4.67 -3.38 12.25
C ASP A 71 -4.56 -4.35 13.46
N GLU A 72 -3.83 -5.46 13.31
CA GLU A 72 -3.45 -6.44 14.35
C GLU A 72 -2.06 -6.16 14.92
#